data_AF-A0A0A7LSE6-F1
#
_entry.id   AF-A0A0A7LSE6-F1
#
_cell.length_a   1.000
_cell.length_b   1.000
_cell.length_c   1.000
_cell.angle_alpha   90.00
_cell.angle_beta   90.00
_cell.angle_gamma   90.00
#
_symmetry.space_group_name_H-M   'P 1'
#
loop_
_entity.id
_entity.type
_entity.pdbx_description
1 polymer ?
#
loop_
_entity_poly.entity_id
_entity_poly.type
_entity_poly.pdbx_seq_one_letter_code
_entity_poly.pdbx_strand_id
1 'polypeptide(L)'
;MAFAAYRRVFPLLRIPFSVYLMPVFWFGLSALREPFSMWRAVGVFVVLHVLAYPASNGYNSYYDRDEGSIGGLRQPPKVAPELLHLVWLFDVLAIVGASLLSVAFAGWVAVYLLISKAYSYDGIRLKKYPLISTLVVVLFQGAFTFLMTQVGVGASTAAIQAPDNLLLALVSTLFLCGSYPLTQVYQHQEDRQRGDETLSLRLGIRGTFIFAALGLLTGAAVLAAAYLQRHETQNLLLFLVATGPVVWLFSRWVWQVWRNPAAADFEHTMRMNQVSSLCLSAAFVAMLLFQHFNWLRY
;
A
#
# COMPACT_ATOMS: atom_id res chain seq x y z
N MET A 1 -9.94 26.71 21.74
CA MET A 1 -9.60 27.17 20.37
C MET A 1 -8.55 26.29 19.68
N ALA A 2 -7.41 25.97 20.32
CA ALA A 2 -6.37 25.11 19.71
C ALA A 2 -6.86 23.69 19.31
N PHE A 3 -7.61 23.00 20.18
CA PHE A 3 -8.14 21.66 19.87
C PHE A 3 -9.07 21.62 18.63
N ALA A 4 -9.80 22.71 18.38
CA ALA A 4 -10.67 22.82 17.22
C ALA A 4 -9.86 22.89 15.90
N ALA A 5 -8.65 23.46 15.93
CA ALA A 5 -7.77 23.51 14.77
C ALA A 5 -7.26 22.10 14.41
N TYR A 6 -6.76 21.34 15.39
CA TYR A 6 -6.34 19.95 15.20
C TYR A 6 -7.47 19.05 14.69
N ARG A 7 -8.67 19.17 15.26
CA ARG A 7 -9.84 18.38 14.82
C ARG A 7 -10.19 18.59 13.34
N ARG A 8 -9.96 19.79 12.80
CA ARG A 8 -10.26 20.11 11.39
C ARG A 8 -9.29 19.44 10.41
N VAL A 9 -8.01 19.34 10.77
CA VAL A 9 -6.98 18.76 9.91
C VAL A 9 -6.78 17.26 10.14
N PHE A 10 -7.24 16.71 11.27
CA PHE A 10 -7.10 15.29 11.61
C PHE A 10 -7.56 14.32 10.50
N PRO A 11 -8.65 14.57 9.75
CA PRO A 11 -9.04 13.70 8.64
C PRO A 11 -7.97 13.55 7.54
N LEU A 12 -7.09 14.54 7.35
CA LEU A 12 -6.03 14.53 6.34
C LEU A 12 -4.93 13.49 6.64
N LEU A 13 -4.85 13.00 7.88
CA LEU A 13 -4.03 11.82 8.21
C LEU A 13 -4.57 10.54 7.55
N ARG A 14 -5.84 10.53 7.11
CA ARG A 14 -6.46 9.43 6.38
C ARG A 14 -6.28 8.07 7.08
N ILE A 15 -6.41 8.02 8.41
CA ILE A 15 -6.26 6.77 9.19
C ILE A 15 -7.16 5.63 8.65
N PRO A 16 -8.45 5.85 8.32
CA PRO A 16 -9.28 4.79 7.75
C PRO A 16 -8.78 4.28 6.40
N PHE A 17 -8.12 5.13 5.60
CA PHE A 17 -7.55 4.72 4.31
C PHE A 17 -6.41 3.72 4.48
N SER A 18 -5.70 3.73 5.62
CA SER A 18 -4.65 2.76 5.93
C SER A 18 -5.14 1.31 5.91
N VAL A 19 -6.45 1.07 6.11
CA VAL A 19 -7.05 -0.27 5.97
C VAL A 19 -6.86 -0.82 4.55
N TYR A 20 -6.78 0.03 3.53
CA TYR A 20 -6.54 -0.40 2.16
C TYR A 20 -5.09 -0.81 1.89
N LEU A 21 -4.19 -0.57 2.85
CA LEU A 21 -2.76 -0.93 2.77
C LEU A 21 -2.44 -2.25 3.51
N MET A 22 -3.42 -2.83 4.22
CA MET A 22 -3.28 -4.09 4.96
C MET A 22 -2.85 -5.31 4.12
N PRO A 23 -3.20 -5.46 2.83
CA PRO A 23 -2.84 -6.65 2.07
C PRO A 23 -1.35 -6.97 2.08
N VAL A 24 -0.48 -5.96 1.96
CA VAL A 24 0.98 -6.18 1.93
C VAL A 24 1.50 -6.65 3.28
N PHE A 25 0.93 -6.13 4.38
CA PHE A 25 1.26 -6.59 5.74
C PHE A 25 0.87 -8.06 5.91
N TRP A 26 -0.36 -8.44 5.57
CA TRP A 26 -0.80 -9.84 5.68
C TRP A 26 -0.01 -10.76 4.76
N PHE A 27 0.32 -10.30 3.55
CA PHE A 27 1.14 -11.07 2.63
C PHE A 27 2.54 -11.33 3.16
N GLY A 28 3.18 -10.31 3.76
CA GLY A 28 4.48 -10.44 4.42
C GLY A 28 4.47 -11.50 5.52
N LEU A 29 3.40 -11.54 6.33
CA LEU A 29 3.23 -12.54 7.39
C LEU A 29 2.94 -13.94 6.83
N SER A 30 2.01 -14.07 5.89
CA SER A 30 1.60 -15.38 5.33
C SER A 30 2.68 -16.03 4.46
N ALA A 31 3.72 -15.28 4.08
CA ALA A 31 4.86 -15.82 3.34
C ALA A 31 5.90 -16.50 4.23
N LEU A 32 5.90 -16.23 5.54
CA LEU A 32 6.84 -16.85 6.48
C LEU A 32 6.46 -18.31 6.73
N ARG A 33 7.44 -19.21 6.59
CA ARG A 33 7.26 -20.66 6.86
C ARG A 33 7.55 -21.02 8.31
N GLU A 34 8.22 -20.13 9.03
CA GLU A 34 8.61 -20.26 10.43
C GLU A 34 7.65 -19.46 11.33
N PRO A 35 7.37 -19.93 12.55
CA PRO A 35 6.60 -19.17 13.53
C PRO A 35 7.22 -17.79 13.82
N PHE A 36 6.35 -16.79 14.03
CA PHE A 36 6.76 -15.44 14.41
C PHE A 36 5.98 -14.94 15.62
N SER A 37 6.46 -13.85 16.21
CA SER A 37 5.83 -13.28 17.41
C SER A 37 4.53 -12.54 17.09
N MET A 38 3.41 -13.03 17.63
CA MET A 38 2.09 -12.38 17.48
C MET A 38 2.03 -11.00 18.12
N TRP A 39 2.67 -10.79 19.27
CA TRP A 39 2.69 -9.47 19.90
C TRP A 39 3.46 -8.46 19.04
N ARG A 40 4.56 -8.91 18.40
CA ARG A 40 5.30 -8.07 17.44
C ARG A 40 4.45 -7.80 16.21
N ALA A 41 3.73 -8.79 15.68
CA ALA A 41 2.83 -8.58 14.55
C ALA A 41 1.78 -7.49 14.82
N VAL A 42 1.17 -7.50 16.01
CA VAL A 42 0.26 -6.42 16.45
C VAL A 42 1.00 -5.08 16.56
N GLY A 43 2.21 -5.07 17.14
CA GLY A 43 3.04 -3.87 17.22
C GLY A 43 3.38 -3.28 15.84
N VAL A 44 3.82 -4.11 14.89
CA VAL A 44 4.10 -3.72 13.50
C VAL A 44 2.84 -3.17 12.85
N PHE A 45 1.70 -3.84 13.05
CA PHE A 45 0.42 -3.39 12.50
C PHE A 45 0.09 -1.97 12.98
N VAL A 46 0.20 -1.71 14.28
CA VAL A 46 -0.07 -0.38 14.87
C VAL A 46 0.93 0.66 14.35
N VAL A 47 2.23 0.34 14.35
CA VAL A 47 3.27 1.26 13.87
C VAL A 47 3.01 1.65 12.41
N LEU A 48 2.67 0.70 11.54
CA LEU A 48 2.46 1.00 10.13
C LEU A 48 1.11 1.68 9.87
N HIS A 49 0.00 1.09 10.32
CA HIS A 49 -1.34 1.49 9.88
C HIS A 49 -1.93 2.65 10.68
N VAL A 50 -1.51 2.82 11.94
CA VAL A 50 -2.02 3.85 12.83
C VAL A 50 -1.07 5.05 12.93
N LEU A 51 0.24 4.84 12.69
CA LEU A 51 1.24 5.91 12.84
C LEU A 51 1.93 6.28 11.52
N ALA A 52 2.71 5.38 10.91
CA ALA A 52 3.57 5.72 9.78
C ALA A 52 2.77 6.08 8.51
N TYR A 53 1.81 5.25 8.08
CA TYR A 53 0.98 5.57 6.90
C TYR A 53 0.15 6.84 7.12
N PRO A 54 -0.48 7.06 8.29
CA PRO A 54 -1.17 8.33 8.52
C PRO A 54 -0.24 9.55 8.52
N ALA A 55 0.97 9.44 9.05
CA ALA A 55 1.97 10.52 8.98
C ALA A 55 2.40 10.82 7.53
N SER A 56 2.64 9.79 6.73
CA SER A 56 2.91 9.91 5.29
C SER A 56 1.76 10.57 4.53
N ASN A 57 0.53 10.14 4.80
CA ASN A 57 -0.67 10.68 4.17
C ASN A 57 -0.91 12.16 4.53
N GLY A 58 -0.75 12.52 5.81
CA GLY A 58 -0.89 13.89 6.27
C GLY A 58 0.21 14.80 5.72
N TYR A 59 1.44 14.32 5.64
CA TYR A 59 2.54 15.08 5.03
C TYR A 59 2.27 15.32 3.55
N ASN A 60 1.85 14.29 2.81
CA ASN A 60 1.46 14.42 1.41
C ASN A 60 0.34 15.46 1.24
N SER A 61 -0.75 15.38 2.02
CA SER A 61 -1.83 16.37 1.97
C SER A 61 -1.36 17.79 2.30
N TYR A 62 -0.39 17.97 3.20
CA TYR A 62 0.13 19.29 3.55
C TYR A 62 0.81 20.00 2.38
N TYR A 63 1.61 19.27 1.59
CA TYR A 63 2.34 19.81 0.43
C TYR A 63 1.48 19.87 -0.83
N ASP A 64 0.53 18.96 -0.99
CA ASP A 64 -0.28 18.88 -2.20
C ASP A 64 -1.40 19.90 -2.19
N ARG A 65 -1.94 20.22 -1.00
CA ARG A 65 -3.02 21.20 -0.79
C ARG A 65 -4.20 20.98 -1.72
N ASP A 66 -4.54 19.70 -1.93
CA ASP A 66 -5.63 19.28 -2.82
C ASP A 66 -6.96 19.91 -2.43
N GLU A 67 -7.67 20.45 -3.42
CA GLU A 67 -9.03 20.98 -3.24
C GLU A 67 -10.12 19.97 -3.63
N GLY A 68 -9.87 19.09 -4.60
CA GLY A 68 -10.78 17.99 -4.92
C GLY A 68 -10.36 16.68 -4.27
N SER A 69 -10.98 15.59 -4.73
CA SER A 69 -10.94 14.32 -4.00
C SER A 69 -9.54 13.71 -3.94
N ILE A 70 -9.20 13.13 -2.78
CA ILE A 70 -7.96 12.37 -2.55
C ILE A 70 -8.30 11.00 -1.97
N GLY A 71 -7.37 10.06 -1.98
CA GLY A 71 -7.60 8.71 -1.46
C GLY A 71 -8.31 8.70 -0.10
N GLY A 72 -9.52 8.15 -0.06
CA GLY A 72 -10.36 8.04 1.14
C GLY A 72 -11.15 9.30 1.53
N LEU A 73 -10.96 10.44 0.87
CA LEU A 73 -11.67 11.70 1.14
C LEU A 73 -12.20 12.34 -0.14
N ARG A 74 -13.53 12.33 -0.31
CA ARG A 74 -14.18 12.97 -1.47
C ARG A 74 -14.04 14.50 -1.47
N GLN A 75 -14.07 15.10 -0.28
CA GLN A 75 -13.91 16.54 -0.07
C GLN A 75 -12.92 16.73 1.09
N PRO A 76 -11.61 16.81 0.81
CA PRO A 76 -10.62 16.99 1.87
C PRO A 76 -10.82 18.36 2.55
N PRO A 77 -10.67 18.44 3.89
CA PRO A 77 -10.67 19.73 4.56
C PRO A 77 -9.43 20.55 4.18
N LYS A 78 -9.50 21.88 4.33
CA LYS A 78 -8.36 22.75 4.06
C LYS A 78 -7.19 22.44 4.98
N VAL A 79 -6.00 22.41 4.39
CA VAL A 79 -4.72 22.24 5.09
C VAL A 79 -4.46 23.42 6.02
N ALA A 80 -3.88 23.15 7.19
CA ALA A 80 -3.39 24.17 8.12
C ALA A 80 -2.07 23.70 8.78
N PRO A 81 -1.25 24.62 9.34
CA PRO A 81 0.04 24.28 9.96
C PRO A 81 -0.03 23.20 11.05
N GLU A 82 -1.15 23.09 11.75
CA GLU A 82 -1.40 22.06 12.77
C GLU A 82 -1.28 20.63 12.23
N LEU A 83 -1.47 20.43 10.92
CA LEU A 83 -1.27 19.14 10.29
C LEU A 83 0.19 18.69 10.39
N LEU A 84 1.16 19.59 10.23
CA LEU A 84 2.58 19.24 10.38
C LEU A 84 2.92 18.85 11.82
N HIS A 85 2.31 19.49 12.82
CA HIS A 85 2.50 19.09 14.22
C HIS A 85 2.03 17.65 14.45
N LEU A 86 0.87 17.28 13.89
CA LEU A 86 0.36 15.90 13.97
C LEU A 86 1.28 14.93 13.22
N VAL A 87 1.77 15.31 12.04
CA VAL A 87 2.70 14.48 11.27
C VAL A 87 3.97 14.21 12.06
N TRP A 88 4.60 15.24 12.65
CA TRP A 88 5.81 15.06 13.46
C TRP A 88 5.56 14.21 14.71
N LEU A 89 4.42 14.41 15.37
CA LEU A 89 4.02 13.57 16.50
C LEU A 89 3.92 12.10 16.06
N PHE A 90 3.24 11.82 14.94
CA PHE A 90 3.07 10.45 14.44
C PHE A 90 4.39 9.84 13.96
N ASP A 91 5.26 10.62 13.30
CA ASP A 91 6.60 10.17 12.90
C ASP A 91 7.42 9.76 14.13
N VAL A 92 7.46 10.60 15.18
CA VAL A 92 8.15 10.30 16.44
C VAL A 92 7.57 9.05 17.10
N LEU A 93 6.24 8.96 17.21
CA LEU A 93 5.58 7.80 17.78
C LEU A 93 5.84 6.52 16.97
N ALA A 94 5.89 6.60 15.64
CA ALA A 94 6.19 5.47 14.78
C ALA A 94 7.61 4.95 15.02
N ILE A 95 8.60 5.84 15.09
CA ILE A 95 10.00 5.47 15.34
C ILE A 95 10.20 4.93 16.75
N VAL A 96 9.63 5.58 17.77
CA VAL A 96 9.69 5.10 19.16
C VAL A 96 9.00 3.74 19.26
N GLY A 97 7.78 3.60 18.73
CA GLY A 97 7.03 2.35 18.72
C GLY A 97 7.77 1.23 17.98
N ALA A 98 8.39 1.52 16.85
CA ALA A 98 9.22 0.56 16.12
C ALA A 98 10.46 0.12 16.92
N SER A 99 11.12 1.07 17.61
CA SER A 99 12.31 0.80 18.43
C SER A 99 12.02 -0.12 19.61
N LEU A 100 10.79 -0.10 20.13
CA LEU A 100 10.33 -1.04 21.16
C LEU A 100 10.21 -2.49 20.64
N LEU A 101 10.06 -2.68 19.32
CA LEU A 101 10.05 -4.02 18.71
C LEU A 101 11.47 -4.49 18.39
N SER A 102 12.22 -3.65 17.66
CA SER A 102 13.65 -3.81 17.42
C SER A 102 14.26 -2.56 16.77
N VAL A 103 15.56 -2.33 17.01
CA VAL A 103 16.32 -1.26 16.35
C VAL A 103 16.35 -1.43 14.82
N ALA A 104 16.45 -2.69 14.35
CA ALA A 104 16.43 -2.98 12.91
C ALA A 104 15.11 -2.52 12.28
N PHE A 105 13.96 -2.89 12.85
CA PHE A 105 12.65 -2.46 12.36
C PHE A 105 12.48 -0.94 12.39
N ALA A 106 12.95 -0.26 13.44
CA ALA A 106 12.97 1.20 13.50
C ALA A 106 13.76 1.83 12.35
N GLY A 107 14.89 1.24 11.96
CA GLY A 107 15.67 1.66 10.79
C GLY A 107 14.89 1.56 9.48
N TRP A 108 14.14 0.46 9.27
CA TRP A 108 13.29 0.30 8.09
C TRP A 108 12.13 1.32 8.07
N VAL A 109 11.48 1.55 9.21
CA VAL A 109 10.43 2.57 9.34
C VAL A 109 10.99 3.97 9.09
N ALA A 110 12.20 4.28 9.58
CA ALA A 110 12.86 5.55 9.32
C ALA A 110 13.11 5.77 7.82
N VAL A 111 13.66 4.77 7.12
CA VAL A 111 13.86 4.83 5.67
C VAL A 111 12.54 5.04 4.94
N TYR A 112 11.49 4.30 5.30
CA TYR A 112 10.16 4.47 4.72
C TYR A 112 9.64 5.90 4.89
N LEU A 113 9.71 6.44 6.12
CA LEU A 113 9.23 7.79 6.42
C LEU A 113 10.03 8.84 5.65
N LEU A 114 11.37 8.75 5.63
CA LEU A 114 12.24 9.68 4.91
C LEU A 114 11.90 9.71 3.41
N ILE A 115 11.71 8.54 2.79
CA ILE A 115 11.37 8.45 1.38
C ILE A 115 9.98 9.00 1.12
N SER A 116 9.02 8.73 2.01
CA SER A 116 7.69 9.32 1.95
C SER A 116 7.73 10.86 2.05
N LYS A 117 8.64 11.43 2.86
CA LYS A 117 8.83 12.90 2.91
C LYS A 117 9.47 13.42 1.62
N ALA A 118 10.53 12.78 1.13
CA ALA A 118 11.20 13.14 -0.12
C ALA A 118 10.25 13.08 -1.33
N TYR A 119 9.27 12.17 -1.29
CA TYR A 119 8.24 12.04 -2.30
C TYR A 119 7.36 13.29 -2.45
N SER A 120 7.03 13.97 -1.33
CA SER A 120 6.07 15.10 -1.32
C SER A 120 6.71 16.47 -1.10
N TYR A 121 7.89 16.55 -0.45
CA TYR A 121 8.54 17.81 -0.09
C TYR A 121 8.93 18.63 -1.33
N ASP A 122 8.54 19.89 -1.41
CA ASP A 122 8.76 20.74 -2.60
C ASP A 122 10.22 20.86 -3.05
N GLY A 123 11.19 20.76 -2.13
CA GLY A 123 12.61 20.80 -2.48
C GLY A 123 13.13 19.57 -3.23
N ILE A 124 12.39 18.44 -3.22
CA ILE A 124 12.75 17.19 -3.91
C ILE A 124 11.64 16.75 -4.85
N ARG A 125 10.42 16.57 -4.31
CA ARG A 125 9.15 16.27 -4.99
C ARG A 125 9.28 15.15 -6.03
N LEU A 126 9.72 13.95 -5.59
CA LEU A 126 9.91 12.78 -6.49
C LEU A 126 8.66 12.46 -7.31
N LYS A 127 7.47 12.74 -6.74
CA LYS A 127 6.18 12.50 -7.38
C LYS A 127 5.98 13.22 -8.71
N LYS A 128 6.74 14.28 -8.97
CA LYS A 128 6.73 15.06 -10.22
C LYS A 128 7.15 14.22 -11.43
N TYR A 129 8.00 13.20 -11.22
CA TYR A 129 8.59 12.40 -12.29
C TYR A 129 7.86 11.07 -12.42
N PRO A 130 7.24 10.74 -13.57
CA PRO A 130 6.29 9.63 -13.67
C PRO A 130 6.91 8.27 -13.35
N LEU A 131 8.11 8.01 -13.91
CA LEU A 131 8.79 6.73 -13.72
C LEU A 131 9.42 6.61 -12.33
N ILE A 132 10.09 7.66 -11.85
CA ILE A 132 10.74 7.67 -10.53
C ILE A 132 9.67 7.58 -9.43
N SER A 133 8.60 8.37 -9.54
CA SER A 133 7.44 8.33 -8.66
C SER A 133 6.86 6.93 -8.57
N THR A 134 6.57 6.31 -9.72
CA THR A 134 6.03 4.95 -9.78
C THR A 134 7.00 3.96 -9.14
N LEU A 135 8.27 3.97 -9.53
CA LEU A 135 9.29 3.05 -9.01
C LEU A 135 9.42 3.13 -7.49
N VAL A 136 9.51 4.35 -6.96
CA VAL A 136 9.61 4.60 -5.51
C VAL A 136 8.38 4.07 -4.81
N VAL A 137 7.18 4.39 -5.27
CA VAL A 137 5.95 3.95 -4.60
C VAL A 137 5.82 2.44 -4.64
N VAL A 138 6.01 1.79 -5.79
CA VAL A 138 5.77 0.35 -5.93
C VAL A 138 6.82 -0.47 -5.19
N LEU A 139 8.07 0.01 -5.11
CA LEU A 139 9.12 -0.64 -4.34
C LEU A 139 8.89 -0.46 -2.83
N PHE A 140 8.64 0.78 -2.39
CA PHE A 140 8.54 1.09 -0.95
C PHE A 140 7.22 0.68 -0.33
N GLN A 141 6.12 0.65 -1.09
CA GLN A 141 4.84 0.09 -0.62
C GLN A 141 4.70 -1.41 -0.91
N GLY A 142 5.46 -1.95 -1.87
CA GLY A 142 5.50 -3.38 -2.20
C GLY A 142 6.56 -4.13 -1.42
N ALA A 143 7.62 -4.59 -2.11
CA ALA A 143 8.68 -5.43 -1.55
C ALA A 143 9.28 -4.89 -0.25
N PHE A 144 9.54 -3.57 -0.15
CA PHE A 144 10.11 -3.00 1.07
C PHE A 144 9.18 -3.17 2.26
N THR A 145 7.89 -2.85 2.13
CA THR A 145 6.90 -3.02 3.21
C THR A 145 6.69 -4.48 3.56
N PHE A 146 6.68 -5.36 2.56
CA PHE A 146 6.61 -6.81 2.76
C PHE A 146 7.76 -7.29 3.65
N LEU A 147 9.01 -6.94 3.31
CA LEU A 147 10.19 -7.35 4.07
C LEU A 147 10.29 -6.61 5.42
N MET A 148 9.93 -5.32 5.47
CA MET A 148 9.85 -4.53 6.70
C MET A 148 8.90 -5.17 7.71
N THR A 149 7.78 -5.73 7.25
CA THR A 149 6.84 -6.47 8.10
C THR A 149 7.51 -7.69 8.71
N GLN A 150 8.24 -8.47 7.91
CA GLN A 150 8.96 -9.67 8.37
C GLN A 150 10.09 -9.33 9.36
N VAL A 151 10.85 -8.26 9.10
CA VAL A 151 11.85 -7.72 10.03
C VAL A 151 11.18 -7.32 11.35
N GLY A 152 10.03 -6.65 11.29
CA GLY A 152 9.30 -6.17 12.47
C GLY A 152 8.78 -7.29 13.37
N VAL A 153 8.35 -8.42 12.79
CA VAL A 153 7.93 -9.59 13.58
C VAL A 153 9.10 -10.44 14.09
N GLY A 154 10.33 -10.12 13.65
CA GLY A 154 11.56 -10.78 14.07
C GLY A 154 11.84 -12.08 13.31
N ALA A 155 11.44 -12.17 12.04
CA ALA A 155 11.81 -13.30 11.19
C ALA A 155 13.34 -13.44 11.07
N SER A 156 13.82 -14.67 10.91
CA SER A 156 15.24 -14.95 10.76
C SER A 156 15.79 -14.32 9.46
N THR A 157 17.06 -13.91 9.47
CA THR A 157 17.71 -13.37 8.26
C THR A 157 17.67 -14.37 7.11
N ALA A 158 17.80 -15.67 7.42
CA ALA A 158 17.69 -16.75 6.45
C ALA A 158 16.30 -16.80 5.80
N ALA A 159 15.22 -16.70 6.59
CA ALA A 159 13.85 -16.67 6.06
C ALA A 159 13.60 -15.43 5.20
N ILE A 160 14.07 -14.26 5.63
CA ILE A 160 13.89 -13.00 4.88
C ILE A 160 14.62 -13.05 3.53
N GLN A 161 15.86 -13.56 3.52
CA GLN A 161 16.71 -13.61 2.33
C GLN A 161 16.48 -14.84 1.44
N ALA A 162 15.58 -15.75 1.83
CA ALA A 162 15.28 -16.94 1.06
C ALA A 162 14.79 -16.54 -0.36
N PRO A 163 15.34 -17.14 -1.44
CA PRO A 163 15.01 -16.73 -2.81
C PRO A 163 13.52 -16.78 -3.14
N ASP A 164 12.81 -17.77 -2.60
CA ASP A 164 11.36 -17.92 -2.75
C ASP A 164 10.57 -16.85 -1.99
N ASN A 165 11.06 -16.40 -0.82
CA ASN A 165 10.50 -15.27 -0.08
C ASN A 165 10.73 -13.93 -0.80
N LEU A 166 11.93 -13.71 -1.35
CA LEU A 166 12.25 -12.53 -2.15
C LEU A 166 11.43 -12.48 -3.44
N LEU A 167 11.10 -13.63 -4.02
CA LEU A 167 10.18 -13.72 -5.15
C LEU A 167 8.76 -13.26 -4.76
N LEU A 168 8.28 -13.62 -3.58
CA LEU A 168 6.99 -13.12 -3.06
C LEU A 168 7.04 -11.61 -2.74
N ALA A 169 8.17 -11.09 -2.25
CA ALA A 169 8.37 -9.65 -2.10
C ALA A 169 8.29 -8.93 -3.46
N LEU A 170 8.90 -9.49 -4.51
CA LEU A 170 8.77 -8.96 -5.88
C LEU A 170 7.32 -9.00 -6.38
N VAL A 171 6.57 -10.06 -6.10
CA VAL A 171 5.14 -10.13 -6.43
C VAL A 171 4.37 -8.97 -5.81
N SER A 172 4.67 -8.60 -4.57
CA SER A 172 4.06 -7.43 -3.92
C SER A 172 4.31 -6.15 -4.73
N THR A 173 5.55 -5.91 -5.16
CA THR A 173 5.89 -4.78 -6.03
C THR A 173 5.16 -4.84 -7.38
N LEU A 174 5.04 -6.02 -8.01
CA LEU A 174 4.35 -6.18 -9.30
C LEU A 174 2.86 -5.90 -9.20
N PHE A 175 2.20 -6.35 -8.13
CA PHE A 175 0.80 -6.00 -7.88
C PHE A 175 0.63 -4.50 -7.70
N LEU A 176 1.51 -3.85 -6.93
CA LEU A 176 1.50 -2.40 -6.79
C LEU A 176 1.81 -1.67 -8.10
N CYS A 177 2.68 -2.22 -8.96
CA CYS A 177 2.94 -1.69 -10.29
C CYS A 177 1.66 -1.63 -11.13
N GLY A 178 0.84 -2.68 -11.08
CA GLY A 178 -0.46 -2.69 -11.74
C GLY A 178 -1.49 -1.78 -11.08
N SER A 179 -1.61 -1.81 -9.75
CA SER A 179 -2.71 -1.14 -9.04
C SER A 179 -2.46 0.35 -8.76
N TYR A 180 -1.21 0.77 -8.54
CA TYR A 180 -0.89 2.14 -8.15
C TYR A 180 -1.32 3.18 -9.19
N PRO A 181 -1.06 3.03 -10.50
CA PRO A 181 -1.53 3.99 -11.50
C PRO A 181 -3.06 4.16 -11.55
N LEU A 182 -3.83 3.12 -11.21
CA LEU A 182 -5.30 3.22 -11.12
C LEU A 182 -5.75 4.17 -10.01
N THR A 183 -4.94 4.36 -8.97
CA THR A 183 -5.24 5.30 -7.88
C THR A 183 -5.15 6.75 -8.33
N GLN A 184 -4.48 7.02 -9.46
CA GLN A 184 -4.26 8.36 -10.00
C GLN A 184 -5.25 8.71 -11.12
N VAL A 185 -5.99 7.74 -11.64
CA VAL A 185 -6.75 7.90 -12.91
C VAL A 185 -7.80 9.00 -12.86
N TYR A 186 -8.37 9.25 -11.67
CA TYR A 186 -9.40 10.27 -11.46
C TYR A 186 -8.81 11.66 -11.15
N GLN A 187 -7.49 11.77 -10.91
CA GLN A 187 -6.80 12.99 -10.49
C GLN A 187 -6.06 13.72 -11.63
N HIS A 188 -6.24 13.29 -12.88
CA HIS A 188 -5.48 13.80 -14.04
C HIS A 188 -5.53 15.33 -14.20
N GLN A 189 -6.68 15.95 -13.91
CA GLN A 189 -6.83 17.41 -14.03
C GLN A 189 -6.04 18.14 -12.95
N GLU A 190 -6.18 17.73 -11.70
CA GLU A 190 -5.49 18.29 -10.54
C GLU A 190 -3.98 18.11 -10.62
N ASP A 191 -3.52 16.89 -10.99
CA ASP A 191 -2.10 16.60 -11.19
C ASP A 191 -1.48 17.55 -12.22
N ARG A 192 -2.17 17.75 -13.36
CA ARG A 192 -1.73 18.68 -14.40
C ARG A 192 -1.66 20.13 -13.90
N GLN A 193 -2.64 20.57 -13.10
CA GLN A 193 -2.66 21.94 -12.55
C GLN A 193 -1.50 22.20 -11.58
N ARG A 194 -1.06 21.18 -10.84
CA ARG A 194 0.12 21.25 -9.95
C ARG A 194 1.46 21.12 -10.67
N GLY A 195 1.45 20.76 -11.95
CA GLY A 195 2.67 20.45 -12.71
C GLY A 195 3.30 19.10 -12.33
N ASP A 196 2.53 18.20 -11.69
CA ASP A 196 2.94 16.82 -11.44
C ASP A 196 2.64 15.98 -12.69
N GLU A 197 3.62 15.22 -13.16
CA GLU A 197 3.46 14.36 -14.35
C GLU A 197 3.42 12.90 -13.91
N THR A 198 2.24 12.39 -13.57
CA THR A 198 2.07 11.01 -13.11
C THR A 198 2.12 10.01 -14.27
N LEU A 199 2.43 8.74 -13.97
CA LEU A 199 2.44 7.69 -15.00
C LEU A 199 1.05 7.53 -15.63
N SER A 200 -0.01 7.57 -14.82
CA SER A 200 -1.37 7.51 -15.33
C SER A 200 -1.70 8.67 -16.26
N LEU A 201 -1.25 9.89 -15.94
CA LEU A 201 -1.42 11.06 -16.81
C LEU A 201 -0.72 10.88 -18.17
N ARG A 202 0.50 10.34 -18.18
CA ARG A 202 1.26 10.05 -19.42
C ARG A 202 0.63 8.97 -20.28
N LEU A 203 0.16 7.89 -19.66
CA LEU A 203 -0.51 6.79 -20.37
C LEU A 203 -1.92 7.17 -20.84
N GLY A 204 -2.51 8.20 -20.24
CA GLY A 204 -3.92 8.51 -20.35
C GLY A 204 -4.79 7.45 -19.66
N ILE A 205 -6.10 7.68 -19.62
CA ILE A 205 -7.06 6.81 -18.91
C ILE A 205 -6.97 5.37 -19.41
N ARG A 206 -7.21 5.12 -20.71
CA ARG A 206 -7.22 3.76 -21.26
C ARG A 206 -5.85 3.06 -21.17
N GLY A 207 -4.77 3.78 -21.43
CA GLY A 207 -3.41 3.24 -21.28
C GLY A 207 -3.10 2.82 -19.85
N THR A 208 -3.60 3.56 -18.86
CA THR A 208 -3.49 3.20 -17.44
C THR A 208 -4.15 1.85 -17.15
N PHE A 209 -5.34 1.60 -17.68
CA PHE A 209 -6.03 0.31 -17.50
C PHE A 209 -5.32 -0.86 -18.19
N ILE A 210 -4.77 -0.65 -19.38
CA ILE A 210 -3.98 -1.67 -20.08
C ILE A 210 -2.71 -2.00 -19.27
N PHE A 211 -1.99 -0.97 -18.83
CA PHE A 211 -0.81 -1.12 -18.00
C PHE A 211 -1.12 -1.85 -16.69
N ALA A 212 -2.22 -1.49 -16.04
CA ALA A 212 -2.69 -2.15 -14.84
C ALA A 212 -3.02 -3.63 -15.07
N ALA A 213 -3.74 -3.95 -16.15
CA ALA A 213 -4.07 -5.33 -16.50
C ALA A 213 -2.81 -6.18 -16.72
N LEU A 214 -1.83 -5.66 -17.48
CA LEU A 214 -0.56 -6.34 -17.72
C LEU A 214 0.22 -6.54 -16.41
N GLY A 215 0.39 -5.49 -15.60
CA GLY A 215 1.11 -5.56 -14.33
C GLY A 215 0.48 -6.54 -13.34
N LEU A 216 -0.84 -6.51 -13.20
CA LEU A 216 -1.58 -7.43 -12.32
C LEU A 216 -1.50 -8.88 -12.81
N LEU A 217 -1.62 -9.12 -14.12
CA LEU A 217 -1.47 -10.46 -14.71
C LEU A 217 -0.05 -10.99 -14.53
N THR A 218 0.98 -10.17 -14.74
CA THR A 218 2.37 -10.55 -14.48
C THR A 218 2.58 -10.87 -13.01
N GLY A 219 2.08 -10.03 -12.09
CA GLY A 219 2.15 -10.31 -10.65
C GLY A 219 1.48 -11.63 -10.28
N ALA A 220 0.29 -11.91 -10.82
CA ALA A 220 -0.46 -13.13 -10.56
C ALA A 220 0.25 -14.37 -11.13
N ALA A 221 0.84 -14.28 -12.33
CA ALA A 221 1.61 -15.36 -12.94
C ALA A 221 2.87 -15.69 -12.13
N VAL A 222 3.60 -14.67 -11.67
CA VAL A 222 4.79 -14.85 -10.83
C VAL A 222 4.40 -15.42 -9.46
N LEU A 223 3.28 -14.97 -8.85
CA LEU A 223 2.76 -15.54 -7.61
C LEU A 223 2.42 -17.03 -7.78
N ALA A 224 1.76 -17.39 -8.87
CA ALA A 224 1.42 -18.77 -9.16
C ALA A 224 2.68 -19.63 -9.29
N ALA A 225 3.68 -19.17 -10.02
CA ALA A 225 4.97 -19.84 -10.13
C ALA A 225 5.65 -20.00 -8.76
N ALA A 226 5.67 -18.95 -7.94
CA ALA A 226 6.25 -18.98 -6.60
C ALA A 226 5.56 -20.00 -5.68
N TYR A 227 4.23 -20.03 -5.65
CA TYR A 227 3.51 -21.00 -4.83
C TYR A 227 3.64 -22.44 -5.35
N LEU A 228 3.71 -22.66 -6.66
CA LEU A 228 3.99 -23.98 -7.22
C LEU A 228 5.39 -24.46 -6.83
N GLN A 229 6.40 -23.58 -6.90
CA GLN A 229 7.77 -23.89 -6.48
C GLN A 229 7.87 -24.20 -4.98
N ARG A 230 7.04 -23.55 -4.15
CA ARG A 230 6.96 -23.82 -2.71
C ARG A 230 6.10 -25.04 -2.34
N HIS A 231 5.47 -25.69 -3.32
CA HIS A 231 4.47 -26.74 -3.12
C HIS A 231 3.24 -26.28 -2.30
N GLU A 232 2.90 -25.00 -2.38
CA GLU A 232 1.79 -24.36 -1.66
C GLU A 232 0.56 -24.19 -2.57
N THR A 233 0.13 -25.27 -3.24
CA THR A 233 -1.02 -25.24 -4.17
C THR A 233 -2.31 -24.76 -3.52
N GLN A 234 -2.50 -25.04 -2.23
CA GLN A 234 -3.63 -24.54 -1.46
C GLN A 234 -3.63 -23.00 -1.36
N ASN A 235 -2.47 -22.38 -1.15
CA ASN A 235 -2.35 -20.91 -1.10
C ASN A 235 -2.68 -20.29 -2.46
N LEU A 236 -2.24 -20.92 -3.55
CA LEU A 236 -2.61 -20.49 -4.90
C LEU A 236 -4.14 -20.57 -5.13
N LEU A 237 -4.79 -21.67 -4.73
CA LEU A 237 -6.24 -21.81 -4.86
C LEU A 237 -6.99 -20.77 -4.02
N LEU A 238 -6.57 -20.55 -2.78
CA LEU A 238 -7.14 -19.51 -1.91
C LEU A 238 -7.02 -18.13 -2.55
N PHE A 239 -5.86 -17.79 -3.11
CA PHE A 239 -5.65 -16.53 -3.82
C PHE A 239 -6.59 -16.39 -5.01
N LEU A 240 -6.69 -17.40 -5.89
CA LEU A 240 -7.53 -17.34 -7.09
C LEU A 240 -9.01 -17.18 -6.75
N VAL A 241 -9.51 -17.95 -5.78
CA VAL A 241 -10.91 -17.88 -5.34
C VAL A 241 -11.20 -16.53 -4.70
N ALA A 242 -10.34 -16.06 -3.77
CA ALA A 242 -10.56 -14.81 -3.06
C ALA A 242 -10.44 -13.57 -3.97
N THR A 243 -9.62 -13.62 -5.02
CA THR A 243 -9.43 -12.50 -5.97
C THR A 243 -10.41 -12.53 -7.15
N GLY A 244 -11.23 -13.57 -7.31
CA GLY A 244 -12.29 -13.62 -8.33
C GLY A 244 -13.20 -12.38 -8.36
N PRO A 245 -13.73 -11.89 -7.22
CA PRO A 245 -14.50 -10.65 -7.16
C PRO A 245 -13.72 -9.41 -7.62
N VAL A 246 -12.42 -9.36 -7.35
CA VAL A 246 -11.53 -8.26 -7.75
C VAL A 246 -11.37 -8.24 -9.27
N VAL A 247 -11.10 -9.39 -9.88
CA VAL A 247 -10.97 -9.54 -11.33
C VAL A 247 -12.28 -9.18 -12.03
N TRP A 248 -13.42 -9.64 -11.51
CA TRP A 248 -14.73 -9.28 -12.04
C TRP A 248 -14.98 -7.76 -11.97
N LEU A 249 -14.72 -7.15 -10.81
CA LEU A 249 -14.93 -5.71 -10.62
C LEU A 249 -14.04 -4.88 -11.54
N PHE A 250 -12.75 -5.23 -11.63
CA PHE A 250 -11.80 -4.58 -12.54
C PHE A 250 -12.23 -4.70 -14.00
N SER A 251 -12.63 -5.90 -14.43
CA SER A 251 -13.07 -6.15 -15.82
C SER A 251 -14.33 -5.35 -16.17
N ARG A 252 -15.27 -5.26 -15.23
CA ARG A 252 -16.45 -4.40 -15.37
C ARG A 252 -16.07 -2.92 -15.46
N TRP A 253 -15.14 -2.46 -14.63
CA TRP A 253 -14.69 -1.08 -14.63
C TRP A 253 -13.97 -0.71 -15.94
N VAL A 254 -13.09 -1.58 -16.43
CA VAL A 254 -12.48 -1.50 -17.76
C VAL A 254 -13.56 -1.31 -18.84
N TRP A 255 -14.58 -2.18 -18.88
CA TRP A 255 -15.66 -2.06 -19.86
C TRP A 255 -16.42 -0.72 -19.75
N GLN A 256 -16.69 -0.24 -18.54
CA GLN A 256 -17.34 1.06 -18.30
C GLN A 256 -16.49 2.21 -18.82
N VAL A 257 -15.18 2.21 -18.53
CA VAL A 257 -14.24 3.25 -18.95
C VAL A 257 -14.03 3.25 -20.47
N TRP A 258 -14.06 2.08 -21.12
CA TRP A 258 -13.96 2.01 -22.58
C TRP A 258 -15.17 2.68 -23.25
N ARG A 259 -16.36 2.50 -22.70
CA ARG A 259 -17.60 3.13 -23.18
C ARG A 259 -17.68 4.61 -22.84
N ASN A 260 -17.28 4.98 -21.62
CA ASN A 260 -17.31 6.34 -21.12
C ASN A 260 -16.08 6.59 -20.22
N PRO A 261 -15.07 7.34 -20.70
CA PRO A 261 -13.88 7.66 -19.89
C PRO A 261 -14.18 8.35 -18.55
N ALA A 262 -15.34 9.03 -18.41
CA ALA A 262 -15.74 9.66 -17.16
C ALA A 262 -16.00 8.66 -16.01
N ALA A 263 -16.15 7.36 -16.31
CA ALA A 263 -16.23 6.31 -15.28
C ALA A 263 -14.90 6.07 -14.56
N ALA A 264 -13.79 6.66 -15.03
CA ALA A 264 -12.52 6.69 -14.31
C ALA A 264 -12.56 7.74 -13.18
N ASP A 265 -13.52 7.58 -12.27
CA ASP A 265 -13.85 8.53 -11.21
C ASP A 265 -13.42 8.02 -9.82
N PHE A 266 -13.50 8.93 -8.84
CA PHE A 266 -13.17 8.67 -7.44
C PHE A 266 -13.93 7.46 -6.85
N GLU A 267 -15.22 7.31 -7.16
CA GLU A 267 -16.07 6.28 -6.55
C GLU A 267 -15.68 4.88 -7.03
N HIS A 268 -15.43 4.72 -8.34
CA HIS A 268 -14.95 3.44 -8.88
C HIS A 268 -13.55 3.11 -8.38
N THR A 269 -12.64 4.09 -8.29
CA THR A 269 -11.30 3.88 -7.72
C THR A 269 -11.37 3.46 -6.26
N MET A 270 -12.19 4.13 -5.43
CA MET A 270 -12.33 3.77 -4.01
C MET A 270 -12.98 2.39 -3.83
N ARG A 271 -14.01 2.07 -4.61
CA ARG A 271 -14.63 0.74 -4.60
C ARG A 271 -13.63 -0.35 -4.98
N MET A 272 -12.79 -0.10 -5.99
CA MET A 272 -11.74 -1.02 -6.39
C MET A 272 -10.73 -1.24 -5.27
N ASN A 273 -10.26 -0.18 -4.60
CA ASN A 273 -9.35 -0.26 -3.45
C ASN A 273 -9.97 -1.04 -2.27
N GLN A 274 -11.23 -0.77 -1.95
CA GLN A 274 -11.96 -1.45 -0.88
C GLN A 274 -12.07 -2.96 -1.12
N VAL A 275 -12.62 -3.35 -2.27
CA VAL A 275 -12.85 -4.76 -2.59
C VAL A 275 -11.51 -5.49 -2.72
N SER A 276 -10.51 -4.88 -3.35
CA SER A 276 -9.17 -5.48 -3.47
C SER A 276 -8.52 -5.68 -2.11
N SER A 277 -8.58 -4.67 -1.23
CA SER A 277 -7.99 -4.80 0.10
C SER A 277 -8.65 -5.89 0.93
N LEU A 278 -9.99 -5.94 0.92
CA LEU A 278 -10.74 -6.96 1.66
C LEU A 278 -10.45 -8.37 1.14
N CYS A 279 -10.54 -8.57 -0.18
CA CYS A 279 -10.31 -9.86 -0.82
C CYS A 279 -8.88 -10.37 -0.58
N LEU A 280 -7.86 -9.53 -0.82
CA LEU A 280 -6.46 -9.91 -0.63
C LEU A 280 -6.13 -10.15 0.85
N SER A 281 -6.58 -9.27 1.75
CA SER A 281 -6.38 -9.45 3.19
C SER A 281 -7.03 -10.75 3.67
N ALA A 282 -8.27 -11.03 3.25
CA ALA A 282 -8.95 -12.29 3.59
C ALA A 282 -8.18 -13.51 3.06
N ALA A 283 -7.65 -13.44 1.84
CA ALA A 283 -6.84 -14.51 1.26
C ALA A 283 -5.59 -14.78 2.11
N PHE A 284 -4.79 -13.75 2.39
CA PHE A 284 -3.53 -13.90 3.13
C PHE A 284 -3.75 -14.28 4.59
N VAL A 285 -4.80 -13.75 5.24
CA VAL A 285 -5.19 -14.18 6.59
C VAL A 285 -5.61 -15.64 6.59
N ALA A 286 -6.39 -16.11 5.61
CA ALA A 286 -6.75 -17.52 5.50
C ALA A 286 -5.51 -18.41 5.34
N MET A 287 -4.57 -18.04 4.46
CA MET A 287 -3.29 -18.75 4.28
C MET A 287 -2.50 -18.82 5.60
N LEU A 288 -2.41 -17.71 6.32
CA LEU A 288 -1.73 -17.64 7.61
C LEU A 288 -2.38 -18.54 8.67
N LEU A 289 -3.71 -18.55 8.75
CA LEU A 289 -4.43 -19.43 9.68
C LEU A 289 -4.18 -20.91 9.36
N PHE A 290 -4.21 -21.31 8.09
CA PHE A 290 -3.90 -22.68 7.67
C PHE A 290 -2.46 -23.07 8.04
N GLN A 291 -1.48 -22.19 7.81
CA GLN A 291 -0.09 -22.44 8.22
C GLN A 291 0.04 -22.58 9.74
N HIS A 292 -0.63 -21.72 10.51
CA HIS A 292 -0.58 -21.78 11.98
C HIS A 292 -1.18 -23.08 12.53
N PHE A 293 -2.28 -23.56 11.96
CA PHE A 293 -2.83 -24.87 12.32
C PHE A 293 -1.85 -26.01 12.04
N ASN A 294 -1.04 -25.92 10.98
CA ASN A 294 -0.02 -26.90 10.69
C ASN A 294 1.15 -26.82 11.69
N TRP A 295 1.57 -25.63 12.11
CA TRP A 295 2.62 -25.47 13.14
C TRP A 295 2.22 -26.07 14.49
N LEU A 296 0.95 -26.07 14.85
CA LEU A 296 0.47 -26.68 16.11
C LEU A 296 0.42 -28.22 16.08
N ARG A 297 0.56 -28.84 14.89
CA ARG A 297 0.51 -30.30 14.73
C ARG A 297 1.89 -30.97 14.78
N TYR A 298 2.96 -30.19 14.79
CA TYR A 298 4.36 -30.63 14.84
C TYR A 298 5.05 -30.03 16.06
#